data_AF-K0IHH1-F1
#
_entry.id   AF-K0IHH1-F1
#
_cell.length_a   1.000
_cell.length_b   1.000
_cell.length_c   1.000
_cell.angle_alpha   90.00
_cell.angle_beta   90.00
_cell.angle_gamma   90.00
#
_symmetry.space_group_name_H-M   'P 1'
#
loop_
_entity.id
_entity.type
_entity.pdbx_description
1 polymer ?
#
loop_
_entity_poly.entity_id
_entity_poly.type
_entity_poly.pdbx_seq_one_letter_code
_entity_poly.pdbx_strand_id
1 'polypeptide(L)'
;MVKKDLSVKELIALYDYLAVLVEAYPEPVRATDLAERAEKTKPAITKMRDRLMKVCDIKAMALEKGFILASSSDIFINLFLAFAANGRHRQFLSSKFVRTIIDSKNIHSMMVAKFPLYVKYFSQDDTNFIIHQAIAVASNMEPDDLKILVRALSREKPNFTDSDFLLRLQKVFDKLQFSINNKDELYTALLLRDKLFFLVRDYLWSQMEAMEILKSLELPERDAYTKVYKHTIDFYLRRIFDGLTEPIKKAAHKSSLDVDKINFSVGASVFVQTTTQ
;
A
#
# COMPACT_ATOMS: atom_id res chain seq x y z
N MET A 1 -27.75 16.26 -16.16
CA MET A 1 -28.17 15.60 -14.90
C MET A 1 -26.97 15.50 -13.98
N VAL A 2 -26.97 16.20 -12.85
CA VAL A 2 -25.92 16.10 -11.84
C VAL A 2 -26.04 14.72 -11.19
N LYS A 3 -25.05 13.84 -11.37
CA LYS A 3 -24.98 12.57 -10.62
C LYS A 3 -24.83 12.96 -9.14
N LYS A 4 -25.91 12.80 -8.37
CA LYS A 4 -25.83 12.93 -6.92
C LYS A 4 -25.17 11.66 -6.39
N ASP A 5 -23.86 11.76 -6.15
CA ASP A 5 -23.07 10.70 -5.52
C ASP A 5 -23.73 10.26 -4.22
N LEU A 6 -23.71 8.95 -3.96
CA LEU A 6 -24.24 8.40 -2.73
C LEU A 6 -23.37 8.85 -1.57
N SER A 7 -24.00 9.36 -0.52
CA SER A 7 -23.32 9.60 0.74
C SER A 7 -22.89 8.27 1.36
N VAL A 8 -21.84 8.30 2.18
CA VAL A 8 -21.37 7.12 2.94
C VAL A 8 -22.50 6.50 3.78
N LYS A 9 -23.39 7.33 4.35
CA LYS A 9 -24.58 6.86 5.09
C LYS A 9 -25.53 6.02 4.23
N GLU A 10 -25.75 6.44 2.98
CA GLU A 10 -26.58 5.68 2.07
C GLU A 10 -25.90 4.38 1.61
N LEU A 11 -24.58 4.34 1.53
CA LEU A 11 -23.82 3.12 1.21
C LEU A 11 -23.83 2.11 2.35
N ILE A 12 -23.76 2.58 3.60
CA ILE A 12 -23.90 1.72 4.80
C ILE A 12 -25.23 0.96 4.75
N ALA A 13 -26.32 1.62 4.37
CA ALA A 13 -27.63 0.98 4.23
C ALA A 13 -27.74 -0.01 3.06
N LEU A 14 -26.71 -0.13 2.21
CA LEU A 14 -26.62 -1.11 1.12
C LEU A 14 -25.60 -2.22 1.41
N TYR A 15 -25.05 -2.27 2.62
CA TYR A 15 -23.92 -3.12 2.97
C TYR A 15 -24.05 -4.57 2.49
N ASP A 16 -25.16 -5.25 2.81
CA ASP A 16 -25.35 -6.67 2.44
C ASP A 16 -25.22 -6.92 0.93
N TYR A 17 -25.74 -5.98 0.11
CA TYR A 17 -25.61 -6.06 -1.34
C TYR A 17 -24.19 -5.78 -1.79
N LEU A 18 -23.55 -4.75 -1.23
CA LEU A 18 -22.19 -4.37 -1.57
C LEU A 18 -21.18 -5.45 -1.19
N ALA A 19 -21.40 -6.16 -0.08
CA ALA A 19 -20.61 -7.31 0.36
C ALA A 19 -20.59 -8.43 -0.69
N VAL A 20 -21.73 -8.74 -1.31
CA VAL A 20 -21.79 -9.70 -2.42
C VAL A 20 -21.03 -9.17 -3.64
N LEU A 21 -21.22 -7.90 -3.99
CA LEU A 21 -20.64 -7.32 -5.19
C LEU A 21 -19.11 -7.17 -5.13
N VAL A 22 -18.53 -6.83 -3.97
CA VAL A 22 -17.06 -6.72 -3.82
C VAL A 22 -16.37 -8.09 -3.90
N GLU A 23 -17.05 -9.16 -3.51
CA GLU A 23 -16.52 -10.53 -3.58
C GLU A 23 -16.74 -11.19 -4.95
N ALA A 24 -17.78 -10.79 -5.68
CA ALA A 24 -18.06 -11.31 -7.02
C ALA A 24 -17.23 -10.62 -8.12
N TYR A 25 -16.76 -9.39 -7.90
CA TYR A 25 -16.03 -8.62 -8.90
C TYR A 25 -14.83 -9.39 -9.49
N PRO A 26 -14.58 -9.32 -10.81
CA PRO A 26 -15.26 -8.52 -11.83
C PRO A 26 -16.52 -9.15 -12.44
N GLU A 27 -17.01 -10.28 -11.91
CA GLU A 27 -18.15 -10.98 -12.50
C GLU A 27 -19.47 -10.24 -12.27
N PRO A 28 -20.36 -10.17 -13.29
CA PRO A 28 -21.66 -9.56 -13.16
C PRO A 28 -22.59 -10.41 -12.28
N VAL A 29 -23.25 -9.79 -11.30
CA VAL A 29 -24.21 -10.49 -10.42
C VAL A 29 -25.64 -10.17 -10.83
N ARG A 30 -26.43 -11.18 -11.21
CA ARG A 30 -27.84 -10.96 -11.58
C ARG A 30 -28.66 -10.58 -10.35
N ALA A 31 -29.78 -9.88 -10.55
CA ALA A 31 -30.65 -9.46 -9.45
C ALA A 31 -31.20 -10.64 -8.63
N THR A 32 -31.39 -11.81 -9.27
CA THR A 32 -31.81 -13.05 -8.61
C THR A 32 -30.74 -13.56 -7.65
N ASP A 33 -29.50 -13.60 -8.13
CA ASP A 33 -28.36 -14.16 -7.40
C ASP A 33 -27.93 -13.21 -6.28
N LEU A 34 -28.05 -11.90 -6.52
CA LEU A 34 -27.84 -10.88 -5.50
C LEU A 34 -28.90 -10.99 -4.38
N ALA A 35 -30.16 -11.26 -4.72
CA ALA A 35 -31.21 -11.47 -3.72
C ALA A 35 -30.89 -12.67 -2.83
N GLU A 36 -30.52 -13.80 -3.45
CA GLU A 36 -30.19 -15.04 -2.76
C GLU A 36 -28.96 -14.87 -1.86
N ARG A 37 -27.84 -14.37 -2.41
CA ARG A 37 -26.57 -14.24 -1.66
C ARG A 37 -26.60 -13.16 -0.58
N ALA A 38 -27.46 -12.14 -0.71
CA ALA A 38 -27.64 -11.12 0.32
C ALA A 38 -28.78 -11.46 1.31
N GLU A 39 -29.41 -12.65 1.18
CA GLU A 39 -30.56 -13.09 1.98
C GLU A 39 -31.73 -12.09 1.95
N LYS A 40 -32.00 -11.49 0.79
CA LYS A 40 -33.09 -10.53 0.57
C LYS A 40 -34.08 -11.04 -0.47
N THR A 41 -35.26 -10.43 -0.49
CA THR A 41 -36.27 -10.73 -1.51
C THR A 41 -35.97 -9.97 -2.81
N LYS A 42 -36.37 -10.52 -3.97
CA LYS A 42 -36.24 -9.81 -5.26
C LYS A 42 -36.87 -8.41 -5.26
N PRO A 43 -38.05 -8.17 -4.64
CA PRO A 43 -38.60 -6.83 -4.49
C PRO A 43 -37.69 -5.85 -3.72
N ALA A 44 -36.96 -6.33 -2.71
CA ALA A 44 -36.00 -5.51 -1.97
C ALA A 44 -34.84 -5.07 -2.88
N ILE A 45 -34.35 -5.95 -3.77
CA ILE A 45 -33.37 -5.60 -4.80
C ILE A 45 -33.93 -4.54 -5.74
N THR A 46 -35.16 -4.71 -6.23
CA THR A 46 -35.81 -3.73 -7.10
C THR A 46 -35.91 -2.36 -6.42
N LYS A 47 -36.26 -2.32 -5.12
CA LYS A 47 -36.35 -1.08 -4.34
C LYS A 47 -34.99 -0.38 -4.17
N MET A 48 -33.90 -1.13 -4.10
CA MET A 48 -32.55 -0.59 -3.94
C MET A 48 -31.78 -0.43 -5.25
N ARG A 49 -32.34 -0.88 -6.37
CA ARG A 49 -31.71 -0.89 -7.69
C ARG A 49 -31.12 0.47 -8.07
N ASP A 50 -31.91 1.53 -7.97
CA ASP A 50 -31.47 2.88 -8.37
C ASP A 50 -30.28 3.37 -7.55
N ARG A 51 -30.19 2.96 -6.29
CA ARG A 51 -29.04 3.27 -5.44
C ARG A 51 -27.84 2.40 -5.83
N LEU A 52 -28.03 1.10 -6.05
CA LEU A 52 -26.95 0.22 -6.51
C LEU A 52 -26.35 0.65 -7.85
N MET A 53 -27.18 1.12 -8.80
CA MET A 53 -26.70 1.62 -10.10
C MET A 53 -25.75 2.81 -9.99
N LYS A 54 -25.78 3.58 -8.91
CA LYS A 54 -24.87 4.72 -8.71
C LYS A 54 -23.44 4.29 -8.41
N VAL A 55 -23.23 3.09 -7.88
CA VAL A 55 -21.89 2.52 -7.61
C VAL A 55 -21.46 1.48 -8.63
N CYS A 56 -22.33 1.15 -9.57
CA CYS A 56 -22.08 0.17 -10.62
C CYS A 56 -21.65 0.82 -11.94
N ASP A 57 -20.93 0.08 -12.77
CA ASP A 57 -20.63 0.50 -14.14
C ASP A 57 -21.85 0.27 -15.03
N ILE A 58 -22.60 1.35 -15.29
CA ILE A 58 -23.82 1.33 -16.09
C ILE A 58 -23.58 0.76 -17.50
N LYS A 59 -22.41 0.99 -18.12
CA LYS A 59 -22.12 0.50 -19.47
C LYS A 59 -21.93 -1.02 -19.45
N ALA A 60 -21.15 -1.52 -18.49
CA ALA A 60 -20.94 -2.95 -18.33
C ALA A 60 -22.25 -3.66 -17.92
N MET A 61 -23.05 -3.06 -17.03
CA MET A 61 -24.37 -3.58 -16.66
C MET A 61 -25.32 -3.71 -17.87
N ALA A 62 -25.30 -2.76 -18.80
CA ALA A 62 -26.17 -2.78 -19.98
C ALA A 62 -25.81 -3.93 -20.93
N LEU A 63 -24.53 -4.30 -21.02
CA LEU A 63 -24.04 -5.39 -21.86
C LEU A 63 -24.26 -6.75 -21.20
N GLU A 64 -23.88 -6.89 -19.93
CA GLU A 64 -23.84 -8.19 -19.24
C GLU A 64 -25.11 -8.53 -18.46
N LYS A 65 -26.07 -7.60 -18.39
CA LYS A 65 -27.37 -7.76 -17.71
C LYS A 65 -27.27 -8.19 -16.24
N GLY A 66 -26.25 -7.69 -15.53
CA GLY A 66 -26.03 -7.90 -14.10
C GLY A 66 -25.44 -6.66 -13.42
N PHE A 67 -25.36 -6.65 -12.10
CA PHE A 67 -24.69 -5.61 -11.31
C PHE A 67 -23.18 -5.87 -11.28
N ILE A 68 -22.40 -4.85 -11.61
CA ILE A 68 -20.94 -4.87 -11.58
C ILE A 68 -20.45 -3.52 -11.04
N LEU A 69 -19.58 -3.54 -10.03
CA LEU A 69 -19.06 -2.32 -9.41
C LEU A 69 -18.24 -1.51 -10.42
N ALA A 70 -18.30 -0.18 -10.33
CA ALA A 70 -17.42 0.67 -11.12
C ALA A 70 -16.00 0.69 -10.53
N SER A 71 -14.99 0.72 -11.40
CA SER A 71 -13.57 0.68 -11.04
C SER A 71 -12.93 2.06 -10.77
N SER A 72 -13.75 3.12 -10.70
CA SER A 72 -13.29 4.47 -10.41
C SER A 72 -12.75 4.63 -8.98
N SER A 73 -11.76 5.49 -8.80
CA SER A 73 -11.15 5.77 -7.49
C SER A 73 -12.17 6.26 -6.45
N ASP A 74 -13.16 7.06 -6.87
CA ASP A 74 -14.20 7.58 -5.96
C ASP A 74 -15.07 6.45 -5.40
N ILE A 75 -15.45 5.49 -6.23
CA ILE A 75 -16.20 4.30 -5.78
C ILE A 75 -15.34 3.45 -4.84
N PHE A 76 -14.07 3.24 -5.15
CA PHE A 76 -13.14 2.55 -4.26
C PHE A 76 -13.09 3.20 -2.87
N ILE A 77 -12.89 4.53 -2.80
CA ILE A 77 -12.80 5.27 -1.54
C ILE A 77 -14.13 5.22 -0.79
N ASN A 78 -15.25 5.45 -1.47
CA ASN A 78 -16.57 5.45 -0.85
C ASN A 78 -16.95 4.07 -0.29
N LEU A 79 -16.64 2.99 -1.00
CA LEU A 79 -16.84 1.63 -0.51
C LEU A 79 -15.93 1.33 0.68
N PHE A 80 -14.64 1.71 0.61
CA PHE A 80 -13.72 1.55 1.75
C PHE A 80 -14.27 2.24 3.00
N LEU A 81 -14.71 3.50 2.89
CA LEU A 81 -15.28 4.25 4.01
C LEU A 81 -16.57 3.60 4.54
N ALA A 82 -17.44 3.09 3.67
CA ALA A 82 -18.67 2.41 4.08
C ALA A 82 -18.39 1.10 4.83
N PHE A 83 -17.44 0.28 4.37
CA PHE A 83 -17.05 -0.94 5.05
C PHE A 83 -16.31 -0.66 6.36
N ALA A 84 -15.41 0.33 6.38
CA ALA A 84 -14.72 0.75 7.60
C ALA A 84 -15.69 1.29 8.66
N ALA A 85 -16.70 2.07 8.26
CA ALA A 85 -17.74 2.56 9.17
C ALA A 85 -18.59 1.43 9.79
N ASN A 86 -18.70 0.28 9.10
CA ASN A 86 -19.37 -0.93 9.62
C ASN A 86 -18.42 -1.87 10.39
N GLY A 87 -17.16 -1.49 10.61
CA GLY A 87 -16.15 -2.38 11.24
C GLY A 87 -15.74 -3.57 10.37
N ARG A 88 -15.95 -3.49 9.05
CA ARG A 88 -15.76 -4.57 8.08
C ARG A 88 -14.69 -4.22 7.03
N HIS A 89 -13.77 -3.28 7.34
CA HIS A 89 -12.67 -2.89 6.45
C HIS A 89 -11.80 -4.09 6.06
N ARG A 90 -11.59 -5.04 6.98
CA ARG A 90 -10.85 -6.28 6.70
C ARG A 90 -11.45 -7.05 5.53
N GLN A 91 -12.78 -7.24 5.53
CA GLN A 91 -13.49 -7.92 4.45
C GLN A 91 -13.29 -7.18 3.12
N PHE A 92 -13.49 -5.86 3.12
CA PHE A 92 -13.30 -5.05 1.91
C PHE A 92 -11.89 -5.14 1.36
N LEU A 93 -10.87 -4.92 2.20
CA LEU A 93 -9.47 -4.94 1.78
C LEU A 93 -9.01 -6.33 1.32
N SER A 94 -9.61 -7.40 1.81
CA SER A 94 -9.35 -8.77 1.34
C SER A 94 -10.11 -9.17 0.07
N SER A 95 -11.12 -8.39 -0.35
CA SER A 95 -12.07 -8.73 -1.42
C SER A 95 -11.41 -8.84 -2.81
N LYS A 96 -12.08 -9.57 -3.72
CA LYS A 96 -11.66 -9.65 -5.14
C LYS A 96 -11.67 -8.29 -5.83
N PHE A 97 -12.61 -7.41 -5.47
CA PHE A 97 -12.66 -6.04 -5.98
C PHE A 97 -11.36 -5.29 -5.72
N VAL A 98 -10.89 -5.25 -4.47
CA VAL A 98 -9.66 -4.50 -4.12
C VAL A 98 -8.46 -5.05 -4.87
N ARG A 99 -8.30 -6.38 -4.94
CA ARG A 99 -7.21 -7.03 -5.69
C ARG A 99 -7.23 -6.61 -7.17
N THR A 100 -8.37 -6.79 -7.83
CA THR A 100 -8.52 -6.47 -9.26
C THR A 100 -8.27 -4.99 -9.55
N ILE A 101 -8.74 -4.09 -8.69
CA ILE A 101 -8.49 -2.65 -8.85
C ILE A 101 -7.00 -2.36 -8.72
N ILE A 102 -6.34 -2.91 -7.72
CA ILE A 102 -4.92 -2.65 -7.49
C ILE A 102 -4.05 -3.19 -8.63
N ASP A 103 -4.32 -4.40 -9.09
CA ASP A 103 -3.62 -5.02 -10.22
C ASP A 103 -3.81 -4.20 -11.51
N SER A 104 -4.98 -3.58 -11.69
CA SER A 104 -5.27 -2.72 -12.85
C SER A 104 -4.58 -1.34 -12.81
N LYS A 105 -4.12 -0.87 -11.64
CA LYS A 105 -3.75 0.55 -11.45
C LYS A 105 -2.34 0.90 -11.92
N ASN A 106 -1.57 -0.01 -12.52
CA ASN A 106 -0.20 0.21 -13.00
C ASN A 106 0.65 1.06 -12.03
N ILE A 107 0.56 0.72 -10.74
CA ILE A 107 1.11 1.54 -9.65
C ILE A 107 2.63 1.67 -9.78
N HIS A 108 3.29 0.63 -10.27
CA HIS A 108 4.73 0.67 -10.57
C HIS A 108 5.08 1.83 -11.51
N SER A 109 4.41 1.95 -12.66
CA SER A 109 4.67 3.03 -13.61
C SER A 109 4.36 4.41 -13.01
N MET A 110 3.32 4.51 -12.17
CA MET A 110 3.02 5.76 -11.45
C MET A 110 4.13 6.15 -10.47
N MET A 111 4.72 5.17 -9.77
CA MET A 111 5.85 5.39 -8.86
C MET A 111 7.11 5.81 -9.61
N VAL A 112 7.42 5.16 -10.74
CA VAL A 112 8.56 5.53 -11.61
C VAL A 112 8.40 6.96 -12.13
N ALA A 113 7.20 7.35 -12.57
CA ALA A 113 6.94 8.69 -13.07
C ALA A 113 7.11 9.77 -11.98
N LYS A 114 6.72 9.48 -10.73
CA LYS A 114 6.85 10.42 -9.61
C LYS A 114 8.27 10.44 -9.01
N PHE A 115 8.95 9.31 -9.00
CA PHE A 115 10.26 9.13 -8.40
C PHE A 115 11.17 8.37 -9.36
N PRO A 116 11.84 9.05 -10.31
CA PRO A 116 12.63 8.38 -11.35
C PRO A 116 13.72 7.44 -10.82
N LEU A 117 14.30 7.72 -9.66
CA LEU A 117 15.27 6.84 -9.01
C LEU A 117 14.67 5.48 -8.55
N TYR A 118 13.34 5.38 -8.43
CA TYR A 118 12.65 4.17 -7.99
C TYR A 118 12.92 2.97 -8.90
N VAL A 119 12.92 3.19 -10.23
CA VAL A 119 13.10 2.11 -11.23
C VAL A 119 14.47 1.45 -11.15
N LYS A 120 15.47 2.13 -10.59
CA LYS A 120 16.82 1.58 -10.37
C LYS A 120 16.82 0.43 -9.36
N TYR A 121 15.87 0.42 -8.42
CA TYR A 121 15.87 -0.49 -7.27
C TYR A 121 14.70 -1.45 -7.24
N PHE A 122 13.53 -1.02 -7.73
CA PHE A 122 12.29 -1.78 -7.62
C PHE A 122 11.81 -2.22 -9.00
N SER A 123 11.46 -3.49 -9.11
CA SER A 123 10.73 -4.06 -10.24
C SER A 123 9.22 -3.90 -10.04
N GLN A 124 8.45 -4.25 -11.07
CA GLN A 124 7.00 -4.33 -10.97
C GLN A 124 6.56 -5.36 -9.92
N ASP A 125 7.21 -6.52 -9.86
CA ASP A 125 6.89 -7.57 -8.88
C ASP A 125 7.18 -7.12 -7.45
N ASP A 126 8.28 -6.41 -7.22
CA ASP A 126 8.57 -5.81 -5.91
C ASP A 126 7.46 -4.83 -5.49
N THR A 127 6.99 -4.02 -6.44
CA THR A 127 5.94 -3.03 -6.18
C THR A 127 4.63 -3.73 -5.81
N ASN A 128 4.25 -4.75 -6.58
CA ASN A 128 3.06 -5.55 -6.32
C ASN A 128 3.14 -6.21 -4.94
N PHE A 129 4.29 -6.79 -4.60
CA PHE A 129 4.50 -7.37 -3.27
C PHE A 129 4.32 -6.34 -2.15
N ILE A 130 4.96 -5.16 -2.26
CA ILE A 130 4.82 -4.07 -1.26
C ILE A 130 3.34 -3.70 -1.09
N ILE A 131 2.61 -3.54 -2.19
CA ILE A 131 1.20 -3.15 -2.14
C ILE A 131 0.37 -4.24 -1.48
N HIS A 132 0.56 -5.51 -1.84
CA HIS A 132 -0.16 -6.62 -1.20
C HIS A 132 0.12 -6.70 0.30
N GLN A 133 1.37 -6.50 0.72
CA GLN A 133 1.72 -6.43 2.14
C GLN A 133 1.06 -5.23 2.82
N ALA A 134 1.05 -4.05 2.19
CA ALA A 134 0.40 -2.86 2.74
C ALA A 134 -1.12 -3.09 2.92
N ILE A 135 -1.80 -3.73 1.97
CA ILE A 135 -3.22 -4.11 2.10
C ILE A 135 -3.40 -5.11 3.23
N ALA A 136 -2.58 -6.17 3.28
CA ALA A 136 -2.69 -7.21 4.29
C ALA A 136 -2.54 -6.62 5.70
N VAL A 137 -1.58 -5.71 5.87
CA VAL A 137 -1.41 -5.03 7.14
C VAL A 137 -2.59 -4.08 7.44
N ALA A 138 -3.03 -3.27 6.47
CA ALA A 138 -4.20 -2.39 6.65
C ALA A 138 -5.47 -3.18 6.97
N SER A 139 -5.59 -4.41 6.48
CA SER A 139 -6.71 -5.33 6.77
C SER A 139 -6.73 -5.83 8.21
N ASN A 140 -5.55 -5.91 8.85
CA ASN A 140 -5.39 -6.40 10.22
C ASN A 140 -5.26 -5.28 11.26
N MET A 141 -5.26 -4.01 10.83
CA MET A 141 -5.25 -2.86 11.73
C MET A 141 -6.61 -2.65 12.38
N GLU A 142 -6.59 -2.16 13.63
CA GLU A 142 -7.79 -1.65 14.29
C GLU A 142 -8.32 -0.40 13.56
N PRO A 143 -9.65 -0.17 13.54
CA PRO A 143 -10.25 0.94 12.81
C PRO A 143 -9.68 2.33 13.17
N ASP A 144 -9.32 2.56 14.44
CA ASP A 144 -8.76 3.84 14.87
C ASP A 144 -7.32 4.04 14.38
N ASP A 145 -6.53 2.97 14.29
CA ASP A 145 -5.18 3.01 13.71
C ASP A 145 -5.23 3.25 12.21
N LEU A 146 -6.20 2.65 11.52
CA LEU A 146 -6.46 2.89 10.11
C LEU A 146 -6.85 4.35 9.83
N LYS A 147 -7.66 4.97 10.70
CA LYS A 147 -7.99 6.42 10.58
C LYS A 147 -6.75 7.29 10.74
N ILE A 148 -5.84 6.95 11.66
CA ILE A 148 -4.58 7.67 11.84
C ILE A 148 -3.71 7.54 10.58
N LEU A 149 -3.58 6.32 10.05
CA LEU A 149 -2.85 6.03 8.82
C LEU A 149 -3.38 6.85 7.63
N VAL A 150 -4.69 6.80 7.39
CA VAL A 150 -5.34 7.54 6.28
C VAL A 150 -5.12 9.04 6.44
N ARG A 151 -5.30 9.60 7.65
CA ARG A 151 -5.05 11.03 7.89
C ARG A 151 -3.59 11.43 7.67
N ALA A 152 -2.64 10.55 7.98
CA ALA A 152 -1.23 10.80 7.75
C ALA A 152 -0.90 10.80 6.24
N LEU A 153 -1.51 9.88 5.47
CA LEU A 153 -1.28 9.73 4.02
C LEU A 153 -2.05 10.75 3.16
N SER A 154 -3.20 11.25 3.64
CA SER A 154 -4.03 12.21 2.90
C SER A 154 -3.54 13.66 2.94
N ARG A 155 -2.42 13.96 3.61
CA ARG A 155 -1.85 15.33 3.57
C ARG A 155 -1.22 15.59 2.22
N GLU A 156 -1.65 16.67 1.56
CA GLU A 156 -1.29 17.03 0.18
C GLU A 156 0.22 17.18 -0.09
N LYS A 157 1.04 17.33 0.96
CA LYS A 157 2.50 17.29 0.86
C LYS A 157 3.08 16.58 2.09
N PRO A 158 3.51 15.31 2.00
CA PRO A 158 4.30 14.72 3.06
C PRO A 158 5.60 15.52 3.17
N ASN A 159 5.76 16.24 4.28
CA ASN A 159 7.04 16.86 4.59
C ASN A 159 7.92 15.79 5.24
N PHE A 160 8.74 15.12 4.42
CA PHE A 160 9.62 14.05 4.89
C PHE A 160 10.68 14.52 5.89
N THR A 161 10.87 15.83 6.05
CA THR A 161 11.76 16.42 7.05
C THR A 161 11.04 16.78 8.36
N ASP A 162 9.73 16.60 8.45
CA ASP A 162 8.97 16.81 9.69
C ASP A 162 9.21 15.63 10.64
N SER A 163 9.84 15.90 11.78
CA SER A 163 10.09 14.89 12.82
C SER A 163 8.80 14.24 13.30
N ASP A 164 7.68 14.97 13.34
CA ASP A 164 6.39 14.41 13.73
C ASP A 164 5.82 13.45 12.66
N PHE A 165 6.18 13.65 11.39
CA PHE A 165 5.80 12.73 10.32
C PHE A 165 6.59 11.43 10.45
N LEU A 166 7.90 11.50 10.69
CA LEU A 166 8.76 10.33 10.91
C LEU A 166 8.36 9.55 12.17
N LEU A 167 8.06 10.23 13.28
CA LEU A 167 7.56 9.59 14.51
C LEU A 167 6.19 8.93 14.31
N ARG A 168 5.30 9.51 13.49
CA ARG A 168 4.00 8.91 13.16
C ARG A 168 4.15 7.71 12.24
N LEU A 169 5.02 7.80 11.23
CA LEU A 169 5.36 6.66 10.38
C LEU A 169 6.01 5.55 11.18
N GLN A 170 6.89 5.87 12.12
CA GLN A 170 7.48 4.89 13.03
C GLN A 170 6.39 4.20 13.87
N LYS A 171 5.44 4.94 14.47
CA LYS A 171 4.31 4.33 15.19
C LYS A 171 3.45 3.43 14.30
N VAL A 172 3.31 3.78 13.01
CA VAL A 172 2.64 2.94 12.03
C VAL A 172 3.48 1.68 11.75
N PHE A 173 4.78 1.82 11.48
CA PHE A 173 5.74 0.73 11.25
C PHE A 173 5.83 -0.22 12.43
N ASP A 174 5.86 0.29 13.66
CA ASP A 174 5.88 -0.49 14.91
C ASP A 174 4.59 -1.31 15.07
N LYS A 175 3.49 -0.84 14.48
CA LYS A 175 2.20 -1.53 14.42
C LYS A 175 2.02 -2.38 13.17
N LEU A 176 2.92 -2.28 12.18
CA LEU A 176 2.92 -3.19 11.03
C LEU A 176 3.40 -4.55 11.53
N GLN A 177 2.46 -5.41 11.90
CA GLN A 177 2.75 -6.82 12.08
C GLN A 177 2.95 -7.44 10.71
N PHE A 178 4.19 -7.47 10.22
CA PHE A 178 4.54 -8.25 9.05
C PHE A 178 4.14 -9.71 9.30
N SER A 179 3.25 -10.27 8.47
CA SER A 179 3.02 -11.72 8.48
C SER A 179 4.09 -12.35 7.61
N ILE A 180 5.15 -12.86 8.23
CA ILE A 180 6.20 -13.63 7.56
C ILE A 180 5.93 -15.09 7.87
N ASN A 181 5.38 -15.82 6.92
CA ASN A 181 4.93 -17.19 7.11
C ASN A 181 5.98 -18.22 6.66
N ASN A 182 6.92 -17.81 5.80
CA ASN A 182 7.95 -18.69 5.23
C ASN A 182 9.27 -17.94 5.00
N LYS A 183 10.32 -18.69 4.63
CA LYS A 183 11.65 -18.14 4.40
C LYS A 183 11.71 -17.20 3.18
N ASP A 184 10.92 -17.45 2.14
CA ASP A 184 10.94 -16.62 0.93
C ASP A 184 10.35 -15.23 1.20
N GLU A 185 9.28 -15.16 1.98
CA GLU A 185 8.70 -13.90 2.47
C GLU A 185 9.69 -13.14 3.35
N LEU A 186 10.47 -13.85 4.19
CA LEU A 186 11.51 -13.25 5.02
C LEU A 186 12.62 -12.64 4.16
N TYR A 187 13.15 -13.40 3.20
CA TYR A 187 14.17 -12.90 2.28
C TYR A 187 13.67 -11.73 1.45
N THR A 188 12.42 -11.81 0.97
CA THR A 188 11.79 -10.72 0.21
C THR A 188 11.67 -9.46 1.07
N ALA A 189 11.24 -9.57 2.32
CA ALA A 189 11.15 -8.43 3.23
C ALA A 189 12.52 -7.77 3.49
N LEU A 190 13.57 -8.57 3.71
CA LEU A 190 14.94 -8.08 3.89
C LEU A 190 15.51 -7.42 2.62
N LEU A 191 15.22 -8.01 1.45
CA LEU A 191 15.60 -7.45 0.16
C LEU A 191 14.92 -6.10 -0.09
N LEU A 192 13.61 -5.98 0.19
CA LEU A 192 12.86 -4.73 0.02
C LEU A 192 13.34 -3.64 0.98
N ARG A 193 13.66 -4.00 2.22
CA ARG A 193 14.31 -3.09 3.18
C ARG A 193 15.62 -2.55 2.60
N ASP A 194 16.47 -3.41 2.05
CA ASP A 194 17.77 -2.99 1.52
C ASP A 194 17.62 -2.16 0.22
N LYS A 195 16.70 -2.53 -0.68
CA LYS A 195 16.32 -1.72 -1.85
C LYS A 195 15.86 -0.33 -1.42
N LEU A 196 15.02 -0.23 -0.39
CA LEU A 196 14.55 1.04 0.15
C LEU A 196 15.70 1.85 0.77
N PHE A 197 16.61 1.21 1.51
CA PHE A 197 17.80 1.85 2.05
C PHE A 197 18.63 2.51 0.94
N PHE A 198 18.93 1.77 -0.13
CA PHE A 198 19.73 2.31 -1.23
C PHE A 198 19.00 3.40 -2.03
N LEU A 199 17.68 3.27 -2.23
CA LEU A 199 16.87 4.32 -2.84
C LEU A 199 16.95 5.62 -2.05
N VAL A 200 16.71 5.57 -0.73
CA VAL A 200 16.74 6.76 0.14
C VAL A 200 18.15 7.34 0.20
N ARG A 201 19.18 6.49 0.30
CA ARG A 201 20.58 6.91 0.30
C ARG A 201 20.94 7.68 -0.96
N ASP A 202 20.70 7.10 -2.13
CA ASP A 202 21.05 7.73 -3.41
C ASP A 202 20.23 9.01 -3.64
N TYR A 203 18.98 9.05 -3.18
CA TYR A 203 18.19 10.28 -3.18
C TYR A 203 18.83 11.37 -2.30
N LEU A 204 19.17 11.07 -1.04
CA LEU A 204 19.80 12.04 -0.14
C LEU A 204 21.17 12.50 -0.64
N TRP A 205 21.97 11.59 -1.21
CA TRP A 205 23.24 11.94 -1.86
C TRP A 205 23.01 12.92 -3.00
N SER A 206 22.03 12.68 -3.89
CA SER A 206 21.73 13.58 -5.00
C SER A 206 21.27 14.97 -4.52
N GLN A 207 20.47 15.04 -3.45
CA GLN A 207 20.05 16.32 -2.86
C GLN A 207 21.22 17.06 -2.22
N MET A 208 22.10 16.34 -1.54
CA MET A 208 23.30 16.89 -0.93
C MET A 208 24.26 17.43 -1.98
N GLU A 209 24.57 16.67 -3.04
CA GLU A 209 25.42 17.14 -4.14
C GLU A 209 24.83 18.35 -4.88
N ALA A 210 23.50 18.53 -4.81
CA ALA A 210 22.82 19.70 -5.36
C ALA A 210 22.90 20.96 -4.47
N MET A 211 23.35 20.85 -3.21
CA MET A 211 23.41 21.97 -2.26
C MET A 211 24.37 23.07 -2.74
N GLU A 212 23.93 24.32 -2.67
CA GLU A 212 24.70 25.48 -3.13
C GLU A 212 26.05 25.61 -2.40
N ILE A 213 26.09 25.32 -1.10
CA ILE A 213 27.29 25.38 -0.26
C ILE A 213 28.38 24.45 -0.79
N LEU A 214 28.02 23.26 -1.31
CA LEU A 214 29.01 22.34 -1.90
C LEU A 214 29.40 22.76 -3.31
N LYS A 215 28.47 23.33 -4.08
CA LYS A 215 28.74 23.86 -5.41
C LYS A 215 29.65 25.08 -5.41
N SER A 216 29.70 25.85 -4.31
CA SER A 216 30.56 27.03 -4.18
C SER A 216 32.01 26.73 -3.78
N LEU A 217 32.32 25.50 -3.34
CA LEU A 217 33.67 25.11 -2.92
C LEU A 217 34.57 24.74 -4.11
N GLU A 218 35.88 24.91 -3.95
CA GLU A 218 36.88 24.37 -4.87
C GLU A 218 36.89 22.83 -4.87
N LEU A 219 37.35 22.23 -5.97
CA LEU A 219 37.32 20.77 -6.20
C LEU A 219 37.89 19.92 -5.03
N PRO A 220 39.09 20.20 -4.49
CA PRO A 220 39.66 19.38 -3.42
C PRO A 220 38.84 19.43 -2.13
N GLU A 221 38.34 20.62 -1.78
CA GLU A 221 37.50 20.81 -0.59
C GLU A 221 36.13 20.18 -0.79
N ARG A 222 35.50 20.41 -1.95
CA ARG A 222 34.22 19.81 -2.33
C ARG A 222 34.26 18.29 -2.20
N ASP A 223 35.32 17.65 -2.70
CA ASP A 223 35.48 16.20 -2.63
C ASP A 223 35.62 15.72 -1.17
N ALA A 224 36.40 16.43 -0.36
CA ALA A 224 36.57 16.13 1.06
C ALA A 224 35.24 16.24 1.82
N TYR A 225 34.51 17.35 1.66
CA TYR A 225 33.22 17.57 2.30
C TYR A 225 32.16 16.58 1.81
N THR A 226 32.10 16.29 0.50
CA THR A 226 31.17 15.31 -0.08
C THR A 226 31.38 13.93 0.55
N LYS A 227 32.64 13.50 0.75
CA LYS A 227 32.94 12.24 1.44
C LYS A 227 32.41 12.21 2.87
N VAL A 228 32.62 13.30 3.63
CA VAL A 228 32.12 13.42 5.01
C VAL A 228 30.60 13.34 5.02
N TYR A 229 29.91 14.14 4.18
CA TYR A 229 28.44 14.12 4.11
C TYR A 229 27.89 12.75 3.73
N LYS A 230 28.45 12.09 2.72
CA LYS A 230 28.03 10.73 2.33
C LYS A 230 28.20 9.75 3.49
N HIS A 231 29.33 9.79 4.19
CA HIS A 231 29.57 8.94 5.35
C HIS A 231 28.58 9.22 6.49
N THR A 232 28.29 10.49 6.76
CA THR A 232 27.31 10.90 7.77
C THR A 232 25.89 10.43 7.41
N ILE A 233 25.47 10.60 6.16
CA ILE A 233 24.18 10.12 5.65
C ILE A 233 24.08 8.60 5.82
N ASP A 234 25.10 7.85 5.41
CA ASP A 234 25.13 6.39 5.54
C ASP A 234 25.03 5.94 6.99
N PHE A 235 25.76 6.59 7.90
CA PHE A 235 25.73 6.28 9.32
C PHE A 235 24.31 6.43 9.91
N TYR A 236 23.65 7.57 9.67
CA TYR A 236 22.30 7.81 10.20
C TYR A 236 21.24 6.93 9.53
N LEU A 237 21.32 6.73 8.20
CA LEU A 237 20.40 5.85 7.50
C LEU A 237 20.48 4.42 7.99
N ARG A 238 21.69 3.87 8.18
CA ARG A 238 21.86 2.52 8.73
C ARG A 238 21.17 2.39 10.08
N ARG A 239 21.39 3.35 10.98
CA ARG A 239 20.74 3.37 12.30
C ARG A 239 19.21 3.38 12.22
N ILE A 240 18.63 4.11 11.27
CA ILE A 240 17.17 4.14 11.05
C ILE A 240 16.67 2.78 10.52
N PHE A 241 17.35 2.21 9.52
CA PHE A 241 16.94 0.96 8.88
C PHE A 241 17.22 -0.29 9.73
N ASP A 242 18.20 -0.23 10.64
CA ASP A 242 18.37 -1.24 11.69
C ASP A 242 17.13 -1.29 12.60
N GLY A 243 16.52 -0.13 12.90
CA GLY A 243 15.23 -0.06 13.60
C GLY A 243 14.09 -0.74 12.85
N LEU A 244 14.07 -0.68 11.52
CA LEU A 244 13.10 -1.38 10.66
C LEU A 244 13.35 -2.90 10.57
N THR A 245 14.53 -3.36 10.99
CA THR A 245 14.90 -4.77 10.93
C THR A 245 14.32 -5.56 12.11
N GLU A 246 14.17 -4.92 13.28
CA GLU A 246 13.66 -5.58 14.48
C GLU A 246 12.23 -6.14 14.34
N PRO A 247 11.26 -5.44 13.72
CA PRO A 247 9.96 -6.03 13.42
C PRO A 247 10.03 -7.27 12.53
N ILE A 248 10.93 -7.28 11.54
CA ILE A 248 11.13 -8.41 10.61
C ILE A 248 11.67 -9.63 11.38
N LYS A 249 12.67 -9.43 12.24
CA LYS A 249 13.21 -10.49 13.11
C LYS A 249 12.15 -11.06 14.04
N LYS A 250 11.37 -10.20 14.71
CA LYS A 250 10.28 -10.62 15.61
C LYS A 250 9.24 -11.45 14.88
N ALA A 251 8.86 -11.05 13.66
CA ALA A 251 7.93 -11.81 12.82
C ALA A 251 8.49 -13.19 12.44
N ALA A 252 9.77 -13.25 12.03
CA ALA A 252 10.44 -14.51 11.69
C ALA A 252 10.52 -15.49 12.88
N HIS A 253 10.87 -14.99 14.06
CA HIS A 253 10.88 -15.78 15.31
C HIS A 253 9.49 -16.31 15.67
N LYS A 254 8.46 -15.47 15.56
CA LYS A 254 7.06 -15.88 15.84
C LYS A 254 6.63 -17.05 14.94
N SER A 255 7.13 -17.08 13.70
CA SER A 255 6.87 -18.15 12.74
C SER A 255 7.86 -19.33 12.82
N SER A 256 8.68 -19.38 13.88
CA SER A 256 9.68 -20.46 14.11
C SER A 256 10.64 -20.67 12.93
N LEU A 257 10.97 -19.60 12.20
CA LEU A 257 11.93 -19.67 11.12
C LEU A 257 13.36 -19.71 11.71
N ASP A 258 14.22 -20.53 11.12
CA ASP A 258 15.65 -20.61 11.46
C ASP A 258 16.34 -19.31 11.03
N VAL A 259 16.42 -18.35 11.96
CA VAL A 259 16.96 -17.00 11.75
C VAL A 259 18.47 -16.92 11.97
N ASP A 260 19.08 -17.92 12.62
CA ASP A 260 20.48 -17.86 13.06
C ASP A 260 21.47 -17.87 11.87
N LYS A 261 21.00 -18.31 10.71
CA LYS A 261 21.77 -18.34 9.45
C LYS A 261 21.51 -17.15 8.53
N ILE A 262 20.63 -16.21 8.92
CA ILE A 262 20.21 -15.11 8.06
C ILE A 262 20.95 -13.83 8.46
N ASN A 263 21.59 -13.19 7.48
CA ASN A 263 22.26 -11.91 7.70
C ASN A 263 21.24 -10.77 7.70
N PHE A 264 20.94 -10.24 8.89
CA PHE A 264 20.01 -9.13 9.08
C PHE A 264 20.66 -7.75 8.92
N SER A 265 21.96 -7.62 8.62
CA SER A 265 22.57 -6.30 8.46
C SER A 265 22.03 -5.56 7.23
N VAL A 266 21.82 -4.24 7.36
CA VAL A 266 21.29 -3.39 6.28
C VAL A 266 22.26 -3.35 5.10
N GLY A 267 21.76 -3.65 3.91
CA GLY A 267 22.50 -3.71 2.66
C GLY A 267 23.19 -5.05 2.39
N ALA A 268 23.02 -6.07 3.24
CA ALA A 268 23.61 -7.39 3.04
C ALA A 268 22.89 -8.21 1.96
N SER A 269 21.59 -8.00 1.76
CA SER A 269 20.77 -8.86 0.89
C SER A 269 20.96 -8.54 -0.60
N VAL A 270 21.41 -7.33 -0.92
CA VAL A 270 21.52 -6.83 -2.31
C VAL A 270 22.70 -7.46 -3.07
N PHE A 271 23.64 -8.10 -2.37
CA PHE A 271 24.74 -8.84 -2.99
C PHE A 271 24.48 -10.35 -3.12
N VAL A 272 23.32 -10.85 -2.71
CA VAL A 272 23.01 -12.30 -2.76
C VAL A 272 22.28 -12.71 -4.04
N GLN A 273 21.74 -11.77 -4.83
CA GLN A 273 21.03 -12.07 -6.10
C GLN A 273 21.87 -11.86 -7.38
N THR A 274 23.19 -11.72 -7.29
CA THR A 274 24.08 -11.76 -8.48
C THR A 274 24.75 -13.11 -8.71
N THR A 275 24.33 -14.16 -7.99
CA THR A 275 24.83 -15.53 -8.20
C THR A 275 23.70 -16.55 -8.13
N THR A 276 22.86 -16.58 -9.15
CA THR A 276 22.45 -17.84 -9.79
C THR A 276 21.92 -17.53 -11.19
N GLN A 277 22.51 -18.23 -12.15
CA GLN A 277 22.16 -18.26 -13.57
C GLN A 277 20.76 -18.82 -13.79
#